data_AF-A0A3D5WK24-F1
#
_entry.id   AF-A0A3D5WK24-F1
#
_cell.length_a   1.000
_cell.length_b   1.000
_cell.length_c   1.000
_cell.angle_alpha   90.00
_cell.angle_beta   90.00
_cell.angle_gamma   90.00
#
_symmetry.space_group_name_H-M   'P 1'
#
loop_
_entity.id
_entity.type
_entity.pdbx_description
1 polymer ?
#
loop_
_entity_poly.entity_id
_entity_poly.type
_entity_poly.pdbx_seq_one_letter_code
_entity_poly.pdbx_strand_id
1 'polypeptide(L)' 'MIKLYDNGVYLLNGTDIVEDNGQAEAQIQAKCGEVPSKEQASEGTIAYSILKAHNTSGGMDNLQIKFDKLTSHDIT' A
#
# COMPACT_ATOMS: atom_id res chain seq x y z
N MET A 1 4.85 -5.81 22.72
CA MET A 1 3.63 -4.99 22.87
C MET A 1 3.18 -4.62 21.45
N ILE A 2 1.95 -4.93 21.07
CA ILE A 2 1.42 -4.64 19.72
C ILE A 2 0.57 -3.37 19.82
N LYS A 3 0.77 -2.41 18.92
CA LYS A 3 -0.04 -1.21 18.81
C LYS A 3 -1.03 -1.38 17.65
N LEU A 4 -2.30 -1.09 17.91
CA LEU A 4 -3.34 -1.02 16.90
C LEU A 4 -3.57 0.46 16.54
N TYR A 5 -3.95 0.71 15.29
CA TYR A 5 -4.33 2.02 14.78
C TYR A 5 -5.77 1.96 14.31
N ASP A 6 -6.52 3.03 14.53
CA ASP A 6 -7.93 3.11 14.12
C ASP A 6 -8.06 3.34 12.61
N ASN A 7 -7.02 3.91 11.99
CA ASN A 7 -6.95 4.21 10.56
C ASN A 7 -5.79 3.46 9.87
N GLY A 8 -5.67 3.68 8.54
CA GLY A 8 -4.50 3.28 7.78
C GLY A 8 -3.22 3.97 8.26
N VAL A 9 -2.06 3.49 7.78
CA VAL A 9 -0.76 4.07 8.16
C VAL A 9 0.13 4.25 6.94
N TYR A 10 0.96 5.30 6.98
CA TYR A 10 2.09 5.49 6.10
C TYR A 10 3.35 4.96 6.78
N LEU A 11 4.23 4.34 6.00
CA LEU A 11 5.58 3.99 6.41
C LEU A 11 6.56 4.93 5.71
N LEU A 12 7.16 5.83 6.47
CA LEU A 12 8.14 6.79 5.99
C LEU A 12 9.55 6.25 6.25
N ASN A 13 10.44 6.40 5.26
CA ASN A 13 11.85 6.00 5.34
C ASN A 13 12.11 4.57 5.84
N GLY A 14 11.11 3.67 5.68
CA GLY A 14 11.19 2.26 6.09
C GLY A 14 11.03 1.98 7.59
N THR A 15 10.93 3.00 8.45
CA THR A 15 10.91 2.82 9.92
C THR A 15 9.84 3.64 10.64
N ASP A 16 9.46 4.79 10.10
CA ASP A 16 8.56 5.73 10.76
C ASP A 16 7.12 5.46 10.38
N ILE A 17 6.27 5.19 11.36
CA ILE A 17 4.83 4.97 11.14
C ILE A 17 4.08 6.28 11.44
N VAL A 18 3.30 6.76 10.47
CA VAL A 18 2.36 7.88 10.64
C VAL A 18 0.95 7.37 10.38
N GLU A 19 0.05 7.55 11.34
CA GLU A 19 -1.36 7.21 11.15
C GLU A 19 -2.04 8.21 10.22
N ASP A 20 -2.86 7.70 9.31
CA ASP A 20 -3.68 8.46 8.35
C ASP A 20 -4.88 9.10 9.05
N ASN A 21 -4.60 10.04 9.95
CA ASN A 21 -5.58 10.86 10.65
C ASN A 21 -5.48 12.34 10.21
N GLY A 22 -6.28 13.24 10.80
CA GLY A 22 -6.31 14.66 10.43
C GLY A 22 -4.98 15.42 10.59
N GLN A 23 -3.94 14.81 11.17
CA GLN A 23 -2.59 15.39 11.28
C GLN A 23 -1.54 14.66 10.41
N ALA A 24 -1.95 13.69 9.59
CA ALA A 24 -1.03 12.90 8.76
C ALA A 24 -0.24 13.78 7.80
N GLU A 25 -0.93 14.63 7.03
CA GLU A 25 -0.31 15.50 6.02
C GLU A 25 0.74 16.43 6.63
N ALA A 26 0.44 17.05 7.77
CA ALA A 26 1.38 17.92 8.48
C ALA A 26 2.63 17.15 8.95
N GLN A 27 2.45 15.92 9.47
CA GLN A 27 3.57 15.08 9.90
C GLN A 27 4.43 14.60 8.72
N ILE A 28 3.79 14.23 7.61
CA ILE A 28 4.49 13.80 6.39
C ILE A 28 5.25 14.98 5.79
N GLN A 29 4.62 16.15 5.66
CA GLN A 29 5.28 17.37 5.17
C GLN A 29 6.50 17.73 6.03
N ALA A 30 6.39 17.64 7.36
CA ALA A 30 7.49 17.93 8.27
C ALA A 30 8.67 16.94 8.16
N LYS A 31 8.40 15.66 7.86
CA LYS A 31 9.41 14.60 7.79
C LYS A 31 10.00 14.38 6.39
N CYS A 32 9.20 14.58 5.35
CA CYS A 32 9.55 14.23 3.96
C CYS A 32 9.66 15.47 3.05
N GLY A 33 9.15 16.64 3.46
CA GLY A 33 9.17 17.86 2.66
C GLY A 33 8.13 17.91 1.53
N GLU A 34 7.46 16.80 1.26
CA GLU A 34 6.38 16.67 0.27
C GLU A 34 5.32 15.71 0.81
N VAL A 35 4.05 16.01 0.54
CA VAL A 35 2.92 15.14 0.85
C VAL A 35 2.45 14.49 -0.45
N PRO A 36 2.72 13.20 -0.67
CA PRO A 36 2.18 12.49 -1.83
C PRO A 36 0.67 12.31 -1.70
N SER A 37 -0.02 12.15 -2.83
CA SER A 37 -1.39 11.64 -2.81
C SER A 37 -1.40 10.19 -2.29
N LYS A 38 -2.56 9.71 -1.85
CA LYS A 38 -2.71 8.32 -1.39
C LYS A 38 -2.36 7.32 -2.48
N GLU A 39 -2.74 7.64 -3.72
CA GLU A 39 -2.47 6.83 -4.90
C GLU A 39 -0.96 6.75 -5.14
N GLN A 40 -0.26 7.89 -5.12
CA GLN A 40 1.20 7.93 -5.26
C GLN A 40 1.92 7.17 -4.14
N ALA A 41 1.47 7.33 -2.90
CA ALA A 41 2.03 6.62 -1.75
C ALA A 41 1.84 5.09 -1.87
N SER A 42 0.69 4.65 -2.40
CA SER A 42 0.39 3.23 -2.59
C SER A 42 1.37 2.55 -3.56
N GLU A 43 1.91 3.28 -4.54
CA GLU A 43 2.87 2.76 -5.52
C GLU A 43 4.19 2.30 -4.87
N GLY A 44 4.55 2.89 -3.73
CA GLY A 44 5.73 2.52 -2.95
C GLY A 44 5.57 1.24 -2.13
N THR A 45 4.37 0.64 -2.09
CA THR A 45 4.13 -0.57 -1.29
C THR A 45 4.59 -1.83 -2.01
N ILE A 46 4.98 -2.85 -1.23
CA ILE A 46 5.28 -4.19 -1.76
C ILE A 46 4.04 -4.78 -2.44
N ALA A 47 2.84 -4.56 -1.88
CA ALA A 47 1.59 -5.04 -2.46
C ALA A 47 1.38 -4.50 -3.87
N TYR A 48 1.55 -3.18 -4.09
CA TYR A 48 1.44 -2.58 -5.41
C TYR A 48 2.46 -3.17 -6.38
N SER A 49 3.72 -3.34 -5.94
CA SER A 49 4.78 -3.93 -6.77
C SER A 49 4.46 -5.37 -7.20
N ILE A 50 3.92 -6.19 -6.30
CA ILE A 50 3.48 -7.56 -6.61
C ILE A 50 2.32 -7.54 -7.60
N LEU A 51 1.28 -6.74 -7.34
CA LEU A 51 0.12 -6.65 -8.22
C LEU A 51 0.52 -6.17 -9.62
N LYS A 52 1.33 -5.12 -9.72
CA LYS A 52 1.83 -4.59 -10.99
C LYS A 52 2.67 -5.62 -11.76
N ALA A 53 3.53 -6.37 -11.08
CA ALA A 53 4.37 -7.38 -11.71
C ALA A 53 3.60 -8.59 -12.28
N HIS A 54 2.45 -8.93 -11.67
CA HIS A 54 1.60 -10.05 -12.10
C HIS A 54 0.41 -9.59 -12.93
N ASN A 55 0.24 -8.28 -13.11
CA ASN A 55 -0.81 -7.71 -13.96
C ASN A 55 -0.45 -7.89 -15.43
N THR A 56 -1.37 -8.45 -16.19
CA THR A 56 -1.31 -8.60 -17.65
C THR A 56 -2.23 -7.62 -18.37
N SER A 57 -3.01 -6.82 -17.63
CA SER A 57 -3.79 -5.73 -18.24
C SER A 57 -2.89 -4.52 -18.53
N GLY A 58 -3.36 -3.62 -19.39
CA GLY A 58 -2.63 -2.41 -19.76
C GLY A 58 -2.65 -1.28 -18.72
N GLY A 59 -3.24 -1.49 -17.54
CA GLY A 59 -3.40 -0.43 -16.52
C GLY A 59 -3.75 -0.96 -15.13
N MET A 60 -3.69 -0.10 -14.12
CA MET A 60 -3.87 -0.49 -12.70
C MET A 60 -5.34 -0.47 -12.22
N ASP A 61 -6.27 0.12 -12.99
CA ASP A 61 -7.67 0.25 -12.57
C ASP A 61 -8.45 -1.06 -12.66
N ASN A 62 -8.16 -1.87 -13.70
CA ASN A 62 -8.82 -3.15 -13.97
C ASN A 62 -7.75 -4.23 -14.14
N LEU A 63 -7.27 -4.74 -13.01
CA LEU A 63 -6.20 -5.73 -12.98
C LEU A 63 -6.64 -7.05 -13.62
N GLN A 64 -5.77 -7.62 -14.45
CA GLN A 64 -5.86 -9.01 -14.91
C GLN A 64 -4.63 -9.74 -14.36
N ILE A 65 -4.80 -10.54 -13.32
CA ILE A 65 -3.66 -11.12 -12.60
C ILE A 65 -3.33 -12.51 -13.13
N LYS A 66 -2.06 -12.72 -13.47
CA LYS A 66 -1.48 -14.05 -13.70
C LYS A 66 -1.16 -14.68 -12.35
N PHE A 67 -1.87 -15.76 -12.00
CA PHE A 67 -1.59 -16.54 -10.81
C PHE A 67 -0.37 -17.45 -11.01
N ASP A 68 0.58 -17.41 -10.08
CA ASP A 68 1.72 -18.34 -10.10
C ASP A 68 1.31 -19.74 -9.65
N LYS A 69 0.39 -19.82 -8.69
CA LYS A 69 -0.13 -21.06 -8.11
C LYS A 69 -1.59 -20.89 -7.71
N LEU A 70 -2.36 -21.95 -7.89
CA LEU A 70 -3.72 -22.07 -7.42
C LEU A 70 -3.78 -23.23 -6.42
N THR A 71 -4.42 -22.99 -5.28
CA THR A 71 -4.64 -24.01 -4.24
C THR A 71 -6.12 -24.03 -3.94
N SER A 72 -6.72 -25.22 -3.89
CA SER A 72 -8.11 -25.41 -3.49
C SER A 72 -8.23 -26.49 -2.41
N HIS A 73 -9.38 -26.54 -1.75
CA HIS A 73 -9.79 -27.60 -0.84
C HIS A 73 -11.12 -28.20 -1.31
N ASP A 74 -11.45 -29.43 -0.91
CA ASP A 74 -12.50 -30.28 -1.51
C ASP A 74 -13.90 -29.65 -1.68
N ILE A 75 -14.22 -28.56 -0.99
CA ILE A 75 -15.53 -27.87 -1.05
C ILE A 75 -15.50 -26.60 -1.92
N THR A 76 -14.32 -26.07 -2.29
CA THR A 76 -14.15 -24.79 -3.03
C THR A 76 -13.70 -24.94 -4.48
#